data_AF-A0A1T3IK01-F1
#
_entry.id   AF-A0A1T3IK01-F1
#
_cell.length_a   1.000
_cell.length_b   1.000
_cell.length_c   1.000
_cell.angle_alpha   90.00
_cell.angle_beta   90.00
_cell.angle_gamma   90.00
#
_symmetry.space_group_name_H-M   'P 1'
#
loop_
_entity.id
_entity.type
_entity.pdbx_description
1 polymer ?
#
loop_
_entity_poly.entity_id
_entity_poly.type
_entity_poly.pdbx_seq_one_letter_code
_entity_poly.pdbx_strand_id
1 'polypeptide(L)'
;MKLYFLVLGILLSPLYIAQKTFSFKEKIHLKEFQNHYVTYGEQQLLQYINKNEKIQVRTKAYRSDREDSKNDFYQIDSVTNYKKSVTLNTSDFNFRSPKLYGDIIMEGDKLLFYPQLEKKGDPSYDRFIKDNIFFFNIPERSSVDVHYSSWHFGVLTLPLKVYFKSRSDSIKNNVILDTNINVMLGKKWGVKRYYNAPGTRDDKISTKSWSANVIMGITKVELDKFNTTPSIGSVKTNVTNFSYGLAFGYQLNKFGFFVATGIDTPLTTTGKIWNFSNRPWVGLGIGLGFW
;
A
#
# COMPACT_ATOMS: atom_id res chain seq x y z
N MET A 1 -36.93 -4.70 13.40
CA MET A 1 -35.85 -3.99 14.14
C MET A 1 -34.68 -4.87 14.57
N LYS A 2 -34.84 -6.20 14.77
CA LYS A 2 -33.77 -7.08 15.30
C LYS A 2 -32.63 -7.45 14.31
N LEU A 3 -32.87 -7.39 13.00
CA LEU A 3 -31.86 -7.79 11.99
C LEU A 3 -30.76 -6.74 11.78
N TYR A 4 -31.08 -5.44 11.92
CA TYR A 4 -30.11 -4.34 11.79
C TYR A 4 -29.05 -4.36 12.88
N PHE A 5 -29.42 -4.70 14.12
CA PHE A 5 -28.45 -4.83 15.22
C PHE A 5 -27.50 -6.02 15.04
N LEU A 6 -27.95 -7.10 14.39
CA LEU A 6 -27.10 -8.26 14.12
C LEU A 6 -26.05 -7.94 13.04
N VAL A 7 -26.45 -7.26 11.97
CA VAL A 7 -25.54 -6.84 10.89
C VAL A 7 -24.58 -5.76 11.36
N LEU A 8 -25.05 -4.79 12.16
CA LEU A 8 -24.19 -3.77 12.78
C LEU A 8 -23.21 -4.40 13.78
N GLY A 9 -23.62 -5.43 14.53
CA GLY A 9 -22.74 -6.19 15.42
C GLY A 9 -21.66 -6.99 14.66
N ILE A 10 -21.99 -7.58 13.51
CA ILE A 10 -21.02 -8.31 12.68
C ILE A 10 -20.04 -7.35 11.98
N LEU A 11 -20.48 -6.14 11.59
CA LEU A 11 -19.60 -5.10 11.01
C LEU A 11 -18.75 -4.36 12.06
N LEU A 12 -19.28 -4.16 13.28
CA LEU A 12 -18.56 -3.48 14.36
C LEU A 12 -17.71 -4.41 15.22
N SER A 13 -18.00 -5.71 15.29
CA SER A 13 -17.18 -6.66 16.04
C SER A 13 -15.72 -6.75 15.55
N PRO A 14 -15.38 -6.72 14.24
CA PRO A 14 -13.99 -6.62 13.82
C PRO A 14 -13.38 -5.25 14.17
N LEU A 15 -14.16 -4.17 14.18
CA LEU A 15 -13.72 -2.83 14.63
C LEU A 15 -13.44 -2.77 16.14
N TYR A 16 -14.26 -3.43 16.96
CA TYR A 16 -14.10 -3.47 18.41
C TYR A 16 -13.02 -4.46 18.85
N ILE A 17 -12.87 -5.59 18.15
CA ILE A 17 -11.73 -6.51 18.31
C ILE A 17 -10.43 -5.79 17.88
N ALA A 18 -10.46 -4.99 16.80
CA ALA A 18 -9.36 -4.12 16.38
C ALA A 18 -9.14 -2.87 17.26
N GLN A 19 -10.05 -2.54 18.19
CA GLN A 19 -9.79 -1.49 19.19
C GLN A 19 -9.28 -2.08 20.51
N LYS A 20 -9.81 -3.23 20.95
CA LYS A 20 -9.49 -3.80 22.27
C LYS A 20 -8.18 -4.58 22.30
N THR A 21 -7.66 -5.05 21.16
CA THR A 21 -6.29 -5.61 21.07
C THR A 21 -5.21 -4.56 20.83
N PHE A 22 -5.58 -3.27 20.71
CA PHE A 22 -4.67 -2.21 20.31
C PHE A 22 -4.55 -1.13 21.40
N SER A 23 -4.01 -1.51 22.55
CA SER A 23 -3.30 -0.57 23.41
C SER A 23 -1.95 -0.25 22.73
N PHE A 24 -1.99 0.64 21.75
CA PHE A 24 -0.86 1.03 20.90
C PHE A 24 0.20 1.82 21.72
N LYS A 25 1.06 1.09 22.42
CA LYS A 25 2.41 1.59 22.77
C LYS A 25 3.51 0.89 21.95
N GLU A 26 3.17 -0.18 21.25
CA GLU A 26 4.01 -0.81 20.25
C GLU A 26 3.54 -0.40 18.85
N LYS A 27 4.43 0.21 18.07
CA LYS A 27 4.24 0.46 16.65
C LYS A 27 4.09 -0.89 15.93
N ILE A 28 2.87 -1.41 15.83
CA ILE A 28 2.55 -2.48 14.89
C ILE A 28 2.67 -1.87 13.50
N HIS A 29 3.88 -1.97 12.95
CA HIS A 29 4.08 -1.94 11.51
C HIS A 29 3.38 -3.19 10.98
N LEU A 30 2.14 -3.05 10.49
CA LEU A 30 1.57 -4.06 9.61
C LEU A 30 2.54 -4.20 8.46
N LYS A 31 3.36 -5.25 8.47
CA LYS A 31 4.36 -5.48 7.43
C LYS A 31 3.59 -5.74 6.15
N GLU A 32 3.56 -4.75 5.27
CA GLU A 32 2.92 -4.87 3.96
C GLU A 32 3.52 -6.07 3.24
N PHE A 33 2.71 -7.10 2.94
CA PHE A 33 3.16 -8.24 2.13
C PHE A 33 3.38 -7.76 0.70
N GLN A 34 4.62 -7.37 0.41
CA GLN A 34 5.04 -6.87 -0.89
C GLN A 34 5.88 -7.93 -1.58
N ASN A 35 5.36 -8.41 -2.70
CA ASN A 35 6.13 -9.24 -3.62
C ASN A 35 6.88 -8.30 -4.54
N HIS A 36 8.10 -7.92 -4.16
CA HIS A 36 9.04 -7.32 -5.11
C HIS A 36 9.58 -8.43 -6.00
N TYR A 37 9.83 -8.13 -7.27
CA TYR A 37 10.64 -9.00 -8.10
C TYR A 37 11.72 -8.17 -8.79
N VAL A 38 12.91 -8.75 -8.82
CA VAL A 38 14.02 -8.24 -9.63
C VAL A 38 14.08 -9.11 -10.88
N THR A 39 14.14 -8.47 -12.05
CA THR A 39 14.37 -9.15 -13.33
C THR A 39 15.85 -9.03 -13.64
N TYR A 40 16.56 -10.14 -13.69
CA TYR A 40 17.99 -10.13 -13.98
C TYR A 40 18.19 -10.12 -15.50
N GLY A 41 18.84 -9.08 -16.02
CA GLY A 41 19.53 -9.14 -17.32
C GLY A 41 20.96 -9.64 -17.13
N GLU A 42 21.66 -10.02 -18.21
CA GLU A 42 23.01 -10.62 -18.22
C GLU A 42 24.13 -9.83 -17.50
N GLN A 43 23.84 -8.69 -16.86
CA GLN A 43 24.81 -7.78 -16.26
C GLN A 43 24.41 -7.19 -14.89
N GLN A 44 23.32 -7.65 -14.25
CA GLN A 44 22.95 -7.18 -12.90
C GLN A 44 23.53 -8.11 -11.81
N LEU A 45 24.52 -7.61 -11.07
CA LEU A 45 25.26 -8.37 -10.07
C LEU A 45 24.53 -8.35 -8.71
N LEU A 46 23.75 -9.39 -8.42
CA LEU A 46 23.27 -9.64 -7.05
C LEU A 46 24.47 -10.07 -6.20
N GLN A 47 24.74 -9.31 -5.14
CA GLN A 47 25.81 -9.63 -4.19
C GLN A 47 25.24 -10.31 -2.97
N TYR A 48 25.96 -11.29 -2.42
CA TYR A 48 25.63 -11.87 -1.13
C TYR A 48 26.84 -12.04 -0.22
N ILE A 49 26.55 -12.14 1.08
CA ILE A 49 27.54 -12.39 2.14
C ILE A 49 27.01 -13.46 3.08
N ASN A 50 27.87 -14.41 3.40
CA ASN A 50 27.56 -15.46 4.35
C ASN A 50 27.53 -14.88 5.78
N LYS A 51 26.42 -15.09 6.49
CA LYS A 51 26.22 -14.63 7.87
C LYS A 51 27.24 -15.20 8.85
N ASN A 52 27.81 -16.37 8.54
CA ASN A 52 28.80 -17.05 9.36
C ASN A 52 30.24 -16.57 9.07
N GLU A 53 30.47 -15.80 8.00
CA GLU A 53 31.75 -15.11 7.82
C GLU A 53 31.83 -13.94 8.79
N LYS A 54 32.73 -14.04 9.78
CA LYS A 54 32.96 -12.98 10.77
C LYS A 54 33.30 -11.67 10.06
N ILE A 55 32.35 -10.74 10.06
CA ILE A 55 32.56 -9.37 9.58
C ILE A 55 33.54 -8.69 10.55
N GLN A 56 34.77 -8.45 10.11
CA GLN A 56 35.70 -7.60 10.86
C GLN A 56 35.25 -6.14 10.73
N VAL A 57 34.49 -5.67 11.71
CA VAL A 57 34.24 -4.24 11.90
C VAL A 57 35.50 -3.63 12.51
N ARG A 58 36.23 -2.81 11.74
CA ARG A 58 37.30 -1.97 12.29
C ARG A 58 36.69 -0.69 12.84
N THR A 59 36.31 -0.71 14.10
CA THR A 59 35.98 0.51 14.84
C THR A 59 37.28 1.26 15.14
N LYS A 60 37.40 2.49 14.64
CA LYS A 60 38.42 3.44 15.11
C LYS A 60 37.77 4.33 16.15
N ALA A 61 38.18 4.19 17.41
CA ALA A 61 37.85 5.14 18.45
C ALA A 61 38.85 6.30 18.38
N TYR A 62 38.37 7.53 18.23
CA TYR A 62 39.20 8.72 18.38
C TYR A 62 39.01 9.26 19.81
N ARG A 63 40.08 9.28 20.59
CA ARG A 63 40.12 9.94 21.90
C ARG A 63 40.64 11.35 21.68
N SER A 64 39.77 12.35 21.82
CA SER A 64 40.18 13.75 21.83
C SER A 64 40.67 14.08 23.23
N ASP A 65 41.98 14.08 23.44
CA ASP A 65 42.58 14.55 24.69
C ASP A 65 42.64 16.08 24.67
N ARG A 66 41.72 16.72 25.39
CA ARG A 66 41.84 18.08 25.93
C ARG A 66 40.78 18.28 27.01
N GLU A 67 41.18 18.02 28.24
CA GLU A 67 40.86 18.81 29.45
C GLU A 67 39.41 19.20 29.77
N ASP A 68 38.39 18.49 29.29
CA ASP A 68 37.04 18.63 29.85
C ASP A 68 36.28 17.30 29.90
N SER A 69 36.20 16.73 31.10
CA SER A 69 35.90 15.32 31.39
C SER A 69 34.40 14.97 31.43
N LYS A 70 33.55 15.57 30.59
CA LYS A 70 32.09 15.37 30.72
C LYS A 70 31.27 15.03 29.48
N ASN A 71 31.85 14.90 28.28
CA ASN A 71 31.08 14.42 27.13
C ASN A 71 31.91 13.50 26.22
N ASP A 72 31.80 12.19 26.44
CA ASP A 72 32.28 11.21 25.47
C ASP A 72 31.29 11.14 24.30
N PHE A 73 31.67 11.73 23.16
CA PHE A 73 30.93 11.53 21.91
C PHE A 73 31.43 10.28 21.19
N TYR A 74 30.62 9.23 21.20
CA TYR A 74 30.85 8.04 20.39
C TYR A 74 30.36 8.30 18.97
N GLN A 75 31.26 8.67 18.06
CA GLN A 75 30.94 8.58 16.63
C GLN A 75 31.30 7.16 16.16
N ILE A 76 30.26 6.33 16.01
CA ILE A 76 30.39 5.01 15.39
C ILE A 76 30.38 5.22 13.87
N ASP A 77 31.57 5.35 13.27
CA ASP A 77 31.72 5.17 11.83
C ASP A 77 31.79 3.66 11.55
N SER A 78 30.66 2.96 11.60
CA SER A 78 30.61 1.55 11.18
C SER A 78 30.68 1.47 9.66
N VAL A 79 31.90 1.58 9.11
CA VAL A 79 32.17 1.15 7.75
C VAL A 79 32.28 -0.37 7.77
N THR A 80 31.17 -1.05 7.48
CA THR A 80 31.14 -2.49 7.25
C THR A 80 31.89 -2.78 5.95
N ASN A 81 33.19 -3.02 6.06
CA ASN A 81 34.02 -3.34 4.90
C ASN A 81 33.86 -4.85 4.62
N TYR A 82 32.91 -5.17 3.74
CA TYR A 82 32.60 -6.54 3.35
C TYR A 82 33.75 -7.12 2.53
N LYS A 83 34.65 -7.86 3.19
CA LYS A 83 35.91 -8.32 2.58
C LYS A 83 35.74 -9.34 1.45
N LYS A 84 34.54 -9.85 1.16
CA LYS A 84 34.29 -10.75 0.03
C LYS A 84 32.79 -10.86 -0.27
N SER A 85 32.20 -9.86 -0.93
CA SER A 85 30.90 -10.12 -1.55
C SER A 85 31.10 -11.04 -2.75
N VAL A 86 30.32 -12.12 -2.81
CA VAL A 86 30.32 -13.02 -3.96
C VAL A 86 29.24 -12.55 -4.92
N THR A 87 29.60 -12.42 -6.19
CA THR A 87 28.63 -12.17 -7.26
C THR A 87 27.93 -13.47 -7.57
N LEU A 88 26.60 -13.48 -7.50
CA LEU A 88 25.82 -14.63 -7.93
C LEU A 88 25.67 -14.63 -9.45
N ASN A 89 26.16 -15.68 -10.09
CA ASN A 89 25.72 -15.97 -11.44
C ASN A 89 24.41 -16.76 -11.36
N THR A 90 23.42 -16.34 -12.14
CA THR A 90 22.08 -16.94 -12.11
C THR A 90 22.07 -18.40 -12.57
N SER A 91 23.11 -18.82 -13.30
CA SER A 91 23.39 -20.22 -13.66
C SER A 91 23.63 -21.12 -12.45
N ASP A 92 24.13 -20.58 -11.34
CA ASP A 92 24.69 -21.37 -10.24
C ASP A 92 23.62 -22.07 -9.38
N PHE A 93 22.35 -21.67 -9.54
CA PHE A 93 21.24 -22.10 -8.67
C PHE A 93 20.11 -22.81 -9.39
N ASN A 94 20.28 -23.15 -10.67
CA ASN A 94 19.26 -23.84 -11.48
C ASN A 94 17.86 -23.19 -11.32
N PHE A 95 17.83 -21.85 -11.26
CA PHE A 95 16.60 -21.11 -11.09
C PHE A 95 15.72 -21.33 -12.32
N ARG A 96 14.61 -22.07 -12.16
CA ARG A 96 13.63 -22.27 -13.24
C ARG A 96 12.87 -21.00 -13.62
N SER A 97 12.95 -19.96 -12.77
CA SER A 97 12.31 -18.66 -12.98
C SER A 97 13.39 -17.57 -13.01
N PRO A 98 13.39 -16.66 -14.00
CA PRO A 98 14.27 -15.49 -14.03
C PRO A 98 13.84 -14.41 -13.03
N LYS A 99 12.80 -14.68 -12.22
CA LYS A 99 12.23 -13.75 -11.23
C LYS A 99 12.38 -14.35 -9.85
N LEU A 100 12.95 -13.55 -8.95
CA LEU A 100 13.11 -13.88 -7.55
C LEU A 100 12.27 -12.91 -6.72
N TYR A 101 11.39 -13.46 -5.89
CA TYR A 101 10.43 -12.69 -5.09
C TYR A 101 10.98 -12.44 -3.69
N GLY A 102 10.80 -11.24 -3.16
CA GLY A 102 11.34 -10.90 -1.85
C GLY A 102 10.86 -9.58 -1.28
N ASP A 103 11.18 -9.38 0.00
CA ASP A 103 11.08 -8.07 0.64
C ASP A 103 12.34 -7.26 0.35
N ILE A 104 12.20 -5.94 0.31
CA ILE A 104 13.32 -5.03 0.08
C ILE A 104 13.34 -3.94 1.15
N ILE A 105 14.52 -3.72 1.74
CA ILE A 105 14.79 -2.67 2.72
C ILE A 105 15.99 -1.85 2.24
N MET A 106 15.90 -0.53 2.35
CA MET A 106 17.01 0.35 2.02
C MET A 106 17.76 0.75 3.29
N GLU A 107 19.07 0.51 3.33
CA GLU A 107 19.96 0.91 4.43
C GLU A 107 21.16 1.68 3.87
N GLY A 108 21.17 3.00 4.06
CA GLY A 108 22.24 3.85 3.53
C GLY A 108 22.25 3.90 2.00
N ASP A 109 23.29 3.36 1.39
CA ASP A 109 23.48 3.18 -0.05
C ASP A 109 23.13 1.76 -0.54
N LYS A 110 22.65 0.90 0.36
CA LYS A 110 22.35 -0.50 0.08
C LYS A 110 20.87 -0.77 -0.01
N LEU A 111 20.53 -1.63 -0.95
CA LEU A 111 19.22 -2.22 -1.10
C LEU A 111 19.29 -3.68 -0.65
N LEU A 112 18.93 -3.95 0.60
CA LEU A 112 18.86 -5.29 1.15
C LEU A 112 17.66 -6.02 0.57
N PHE A 113 17.91 -7.21 0.05
CA PHE A 113 16.91 -8.08 -0.56
C PHE A 113 16.75 -9.33 0.29
N TYR A 114 15.51 -9.65 0.68
CA TYR A 114 15.16 -10.81 1.49
C TYR A 114 14.30 -11.75 0.65
N PRO A 115 14.90 -12.77 0.01
CA PRO A 115 14.16 -13.73 -0.79
C PRO A 115 13.06 -14.40 0.03
N GLN A 116 11.87 -14.52 -0.56
CA GLN A 116 10.85 -15.40 -0.02
C GLN A 116 11.29 -16.85 -0.23
N LEU A 117 11.24 -17.64 0.84
CA LEU A 117 11.47 -19.07 0.76
C LEU A 117 10.31 -19.68 -0.04
N GLU A 118 10.58 -20.21 -1.22
CA GLU A 118 9.61 -21.04 -1.92
C GLU A 118 9.42 -22.31 -1.09
N LYS A 119 8.16 -22.68 -0.79
CA LYS A 119 7.80 -23.92 -0.06
C LYS A 119 8.09 -25.21 -0.88
N LYS A 120 9.24 -25.30 -1.53
CA LYS A 120 9.66 -26.53 -2.20
C LYS A 120 10.71 -27.20 -1.36
N GLY A 121 10.51 -28.50 -1.11
CA GLY A 121 11.28 -29.33 -0.20
C GLY A 121 12.72 -29.63 -0.64
N ASP A 122 13.47 -28.61 -1.08
CA ASP A 122 14.92 -28.64 -1.16
C ASP A 122 15.50 -27.91 0.06
N PRO A 123 15.93 -28.63 1.11
CA PRO A 123 16.52 -28.04 2.31
C PRO A 123 17.81 -27.25 2.03
N SER A 124 18.47 -27.51 0.90
CA SER A 124 19.72 -26.86 0.52
C SER A 124 19.48 -25.42 0.07
N TYR A 125 18.41 -25.20 -0.70
CA TYR A 125 17.97 -23.86 -1.10
C TYR A 125 17.59 -23.02 0.13
N ASP A 126 16.77 -23.57 1.02
CA ASP A 126 16.36 -22.87 2.24
C ASP A 126 17.55 -22.49 3.13
N ARG A 127 18.51 -23.40 3.28
CA ARG A 127 19.74 -23.16 4.04
C ARG A 127 20.57 -22.05 3.39
N PHE A 128 20.74 -22.10 2.06
CA PHE A 128 21.46 -21.07 1.33
C PHE A 128 20.82 -19.68 1.52
N ILE A 129 19.51 -19.55 1.36
CA ILE A 129 18.83 -18.26 1.56
C ILE A 129 18.95 -17.79 3.03
N LYS A 130 18.85 -18.71 4.00
CA LYS A 130 18.94 -18.37 5.43
C LYS A 130 20.34 -17.95 5.86
N ASP A 131 21.38 -18.55 5.30
CA ASP A 131 22.76 -18.32 5.68
C ASP A 131 23.38 -17.10 4.98
N ASN A 132 22.67 -16.49 4.02
CA ASN A 132 23.21 -15.38 3.23
C ASN A 132 22.36 -14.11 3.36
N ILE A 133 23.01 -12.96 3.23
CA ILE A 133 22.37 -11.64 3.10
C ILE A 133 22.57 -11.19 1.67
N PHE A 134 21.50 -10.81 0.97
CA PHE A 134 21.55 -10.35 -0.40
C PHE A 134 21.37 -8.84 -0.44
N PHE A 135 22.18 -8.14 -1.23
CA PHE A 135 22.05 -6.70 -1.39
C PHE A 135 22.56 -6.19 -2.74
N PHE A 136 22.13 -4.97 -3.07
CA PHE A 136 22.65 -4.19 -4.19
C PHE A 136 23.19 -2.87 -3.66
N ASN A 137 24.37 -2.45 -4.11
CA ASN A 137 24.84 -1.08 -3.89
C ASN A 137 24.20 -0.18 -4.95
N ILE A 138 23.63 0.94 -4.53
CA ILE A 138 23.13 1.98 -5.42
C ILE A 138 24.24 3.04 -5.51
N PRO A 139 24.92 3.20 -6.67
CA PRO A 139 25.94 4.23 -6.83
C PRO A 139 25.44 5.62 -6.43
N GLU A 140 26.35 6.48 -5.96
CA GLU A 140 26.00 7.86 -5.64
C GLU A 140 25.37 8.56 -6.86
N ARG A 141 24.31 9.34 -6.62
CA ARG A 141 23.52 10.05 -7.64
C ARG A 141 22.85 9.13 -8.68
N SER A 142 22.60 7.87 -8.31
CA SER A 142 21.87 6.92 -9.15
C SER A 142 20.59 6.42 -8.48
N SER A 143 19.77 5.72 -9.27
CA SER A 143 18.53 5.11 -8.80
C SER A 143 18.32 3.71 -9.36
N VAL A 144 17.69 2.85 -8.57
CA VAL A 144 17.28 1.51 -8.97
C VAL A 144 15.76 1.41 -8.91
N ASP A 145 15.17 0.94 -10.01
CA ASP A 145 13.75 0.70 -10.13
C ASP A 145 13.44 -0.78 -9.86
N VAL A 146 12.55 -1.03 -8.90
CA VAL A 146 12.11 -2.37 -8.51
C VAL A 146 10.63 -2.49 -8.77
N HIS A 147 10.25 -3.50 -9.56
CA HIS A 147 8.85 -3.84 -9.73
C HIS A 147 8.30 -4.55 -8.50
N TYR A 148 7.08 -4.21 -8.12
CA TYR A 148 6.43 -4.84 -6.99
C TYR A 148 4.94 -5.06 -7.23
N SER A 149 4.36 -5.97 -6.45
CA SER A 149 2.92 -6.11 -6.31
C SER A 149 2.57 -6.42 -4.86
N SER A 150 1.45 -5.89 -4.38
CA SER A 150 0.98 -6.15 -3.02
C SER A 150 -0.52 -6.03 -2.91
N TRP A 151 -1.08 -6.74 -1.92
CA TRP A 151 -2.41 -6.44 -1.44
C TRP A 151 -2.36 -5.21 -0.56
N HIS A 152 -3.36 -4.34 -0.66
CA HIS A 152 -3.44 -3.16 0.17
C HIS A 152 -4.88 -2.85 0.59
N PHE A 153 -4.98 -2.11 1.68
CA PHE A 153 -6.23 -1.58 2.23
C PHE A 153 -6.11 -0.05 2.31
N GLY A 154 -7.21 0.68 2.20
CA GLY A 154 -7.16 2.13 2.30
C GLY A 154 -8.52 2.80 2.34
N VAL A 155 -8.51 4.13 2.27
CA VAL A 155 -9.72 4.96 2.22
C VAL A 155 -9.71 5.82 0.97
N LEU A 156 -10.86 5.85 0.29
CA LEU A 156 -11.09 6.54 -0.96
C LEU A 156 -12.25 7.52 -0.78
N THR A 157 -12.06 8.77 -1.22
CA THR A 157 -13.18 9.70 -1.36
C THR A 157 -13.60 9.79 -2.83
N LEU A 158 -14.92 9.78 -3.07
CA LEU A 158 -15.50 9.94 -4.42
C LEU A 158 -16.31 11.25 -4.48
N PRO A 159 -15.66 12.40 -4.69
CA PRO A 159 -16.31 13.70 -4.77
C PRO A 159 -17.26 13.84 -5.98
N LEU A 160 -17.10 13.02 -7.02
CA LEU A 160 -17.92 13.06 -8.23
C LEU A 160 -18.46 11.65 -8.53
N LYS A 161 -19.78 11.54 -8.69
CA LYS A 161 -20.46 10.37 -9.25
C LYS A 161 -21.40 10.80 -10.39
N VAL A 162 -21.40 10.05 -11.48
CA VAL A 162 -22.28 10.22 -12.64
C VAL A 162 -23.07 8.92 -12.83
N TYR A 163 -24.39 9.00 -12.81
CA TYR A 163 -25.28 7.84 -12.92
C TYR A 163 -25.70 7.61 -14.37
N PHE A 164 -25.64 6.36 -14.83
CA PHE A 164 -25.94 6.06 -16.23
C PHE A 164 -27.44 6.06 -16.56
N LYS A 165 -28.29 5.78 -15.56
CA LYS A 165 -29.74 5.66 -15.74
C LYS A 165 -30.47 6.29 -14.56
N SER A 166 -31.58 6.95 -14.85
CA SER A 166 -32.58 7.39 -13.88
C SER A 166 -33.79 6.43 -13.92
N ARG A 167 -34.63 6.43 -12.89
CA ARG A 167 -35.96 5.80 -12.95
C ARG A 167 -37.01 6.67 -13.62
N SER A 168 -36.76 7.98 -13.71
CA SER A 168 -37.64 8.94 -14.37
C SER A 168 -36.93 9.57 -15.56
N ASP A 169 -37.58 9.54 -16.72
CA ASP A 169 -37.09 10.14 -17.97
C ASP A 169 -37.07 11.68 -17.91
N SER A 170 -37.79 12.28 -16.95
CA SER A 170 -37.85 13.73 -16.76
C SER A 170 -36.61 14.33 -16.09
N ILE A 171 -35.73 13.50 -15.51
CA ILE A 171 -34.56 13.96 -14.75
C ILE A 171 -33.33 13.94 -15.63
N LYS A 172 -32.86 15.14 -15.99
CA LYS A 172 -31.71 15.34 -16.88
C LYS A 172 -30.37 15.44 -16.15
N ASN A 173 -30.35 15.79 -14.85
CA ASN A 173 -29.11 15.90 -14.09
C ASN A 173 -28.79 14.58 -13.38
N ASN A 174 -27.79 13.87 -13.87
CA ASN A 174 -27.31 12.59 -13.36
C ASN A 174 -25.96 12.72 -12.62
N VAL A 175 -25.53 13.95 -12.32
CA VAL A 175 -24.25 14.25 -11.67
C VAL A 175 -24.48 14.58 -10.20
N ILE A 176 -23.74 13.92 -9.31
CA ILE A 176 -23.71 14.18 -7.88
C ILE A 176 -22.29 14.61 -7.49
N LEU A 177 -22.20 15.80 -6.89
CA LEU A 177 -20.99 16.36 -6.29
C LEU A 177 -21.13 16.27 -4.76
N ASP A 178 -20.64 15.18 -4.18
CA ASP A 178 -20.65 14.99 -2.72
C ASP A 178 -19.47 14.12 -2.29
N THR A 179 -18.97 14.32 -1.08
CA THR A 179 -17.82 13.58 -0.56
C THR A 179 -18.26 12.26 0.06
N ASN A 180 -18.02 11.19 -0.67
CA ASN A 180 -18.35 9.82 -0.24
C ASN A 180 -17.11 9.10 0.26
N ILE A 181 -17.10 8.68 1.53
CA ILE A 181 -15.99 7.93 2.12
C ILE A 181 -16.22 6.44 1.92
N ASN A 182 -15.29 5.78 1.23
CA ASN A 182 -15.30 4.34 0.98
C ASN A 182 -14.01 3.73 1.51
N VAL A 183 -14.11 2.52 2.06
CA VAL A 183 -12.94 1.67 2.28
C VAL A 183 -12.64 0.91 0.99
N MET A 184 -11.35 0.69 0.71
CA MET A 184 -10.88 -0.06 -0.46
C MET A 184 -10.02 -1.24 -0.03
N LEU A 185 -10.22 -2.38 -0.69
CA LEU A 185 -9.36 -3.55 -0.61
C LEU A 185 -8.99 -3.96 -2.03
N GLY A 186 -7.70 -4.10 -2.32
CA GLY A 186 -7.27 -4.35 -3.68
C GLY A 186 -5.86 -4.84 -3.82
N LYS A 187 -5.49 -5.09 -5.07
CA LYS A 187 -4.14 -5.43 -5.48
C LYS A 187 -3.53 -4.22 -6.18
N LYS A 188 -2.35 -3.79 -5.74
CA LYS A 188 -1.53 -2.78 -6.42
C LYS A 188 -0.30 -3.42 -7.05
N TRP A 189 0.15 -2.86 -8.15
CA TRP A 189 1.37 -3.24 -8.85
C TRP A 189 2.03 -2.02 -9.46
N GLY A 190 3.35 -2.00 -9.47
CA GLY A 190 4.05 -0.81 -9.90
C GLY A 190 5.55 -0.91 -9.78
N VAL A 191 6.18 0.25 -9.68
CA VAL A 191 7.63 0.43 -9.56
C VAL A 191 7.92 1.28 -8.34
N LYS A 192 8.84 0.81 -7.51
CA LYS A 192 9.51 1.60 -6.48
C LYS A 192 10.89 1.99 -6.98
N ARG A 193 11.17 3.27 -6.95
CA ARG A 193 12.47 3.85 -7.26
C ARG A 193 13.19 4.14 -5.96
N TYR A 194 14.31 3.49 -5.75
CA TYR A 194 15.24 3.74 -4.66
C TYR A 194 16.37 4.61 -5.19
N TYR A 195 16.71 5.70 -4.52
CA TYR A 195 17.77 6.59 -4.98
C TYR A 195 18.79 6.89 -3.90
N ASN A 196 20.05 6.98 -4.32
CA ASN A 196 21.15 7.34 -3.44
C ASN A 196 21.62 8.76 -3.78
N ALA A 197 21.02 9.78 -3.17
CA ALA A 197 21.46 11.16 -3.30
C ALA A 197 22.21 11.61 -2.03
N PRO A 198 23.35 12.31 -2.15
CA PRO A 198 24.07 12.85 -1.00
C PRO A 198 23.19 13.90 -0.29
N GLY A 199 23.08 13.79 1.03
CA GLY A 199 22.40 14.79 1.87
C GLY A 199 20.91 14.57 2.12
N THR A 200 20.24 13.60 1.48
CA THR A 200 18.81 13.31 1.71
C THR A 200 18.63 11.99 2.46
N ARG A 201 18.17 12.03 3.72
CA ARG A 201 17.85 10.81 4.50
C ARG A 201 16.44 10.27 4.25
N ASP A 202 15.44 11.14 4.16
CA ASP A 202 14.03 10.73 4.28
C ASP A 202 13.31 10.51 2.94
N ASP A 203 13.79 11.09 1.85
CA ASP A 203 13.04 11.08 0.60
C ASP A 203 13.36 9.89 -0.31
N LYS A 204 14.29 8.98 0.07
CA LYS A 204 14.99 7.99 -0.79
C LYS A 204 14.15 7.01 -1.62
N ILE A 205 12.82 7.05 -1.49
CA ILE A 205 11.90 6.11 -2.13
C ILE A 205 10.77 6.88 -2.81
N SER A 206 10.65 6.70 -4.12
CA SER A 206 9.48 7.15 -4.89
C SER A 206 8.71 5.94 -5.40
N THR A 207 7.39 5.96 -5.31
CA THR A 207 6.52 4.85 -5.71
C THR A 207 5.54 5.30 -6.77
N LYS A 208 5.45 4.56 -7.88
CA LYS A 208 4.43 4.71 -8.91
C LYS A 208 3.70 3.39 -9.07
N SER A 209 2.38 3.38 -8.88
CA SER A 209 1.63 2.12 -8.99
C SER A 209 0.23 2.29 -9.55
N TRP A 210 -0.25 1.20 -10.14
CA TRP A 210 -1.63 1.00 -10.51
C TRP A 210 -2.28 0.09 -9.48
N SER A 211 -3.58 0.23 -9.27
CA SER A 211 -4.34 -0.60 -8.34
C SER A 211 -5.71 -0.95 -8.90
N ALA A 212 -6.16 -2.17 -8.62
CA ALA A 212 -7.53 -2.61 -8.85
C ALA A 212 -8.13 -3.02 -7.49
N ASN A 213 -9.27 -2.43 -7.16
CA ASN A 213 -9.85 -2.46 -5.83
C ASN A 213 -11.32 -2.82 -5.88
N VAL A 214 -11.78 -3.53 -4.86
CA VAL A 214 -13.17 -3.55 -4.44
C VAL A 214 -13.36 -2.41 -3.44
N ILE A 215 -14.42 -1.64 -3.61
CA ILE A 215 -14.76 -0.53 -2.72
C ILE A 215 -16.11 -0.77 -2.06
N MET A 216 -16.23 -0.37 -0.81
CA MET A 216 -17.48 -0.36 -0.07
C MET A 216 -17.51 0.82 0.90
N GLY A 217 -18.66 1.44 1.10
CA GLY A 217 -18.75 2.65 1.90
C GLY A 217 -20.19 3.02 2.22
N ILE A 218 -20.30 4.02 3.09
CA ILE A 218 -21.58 4.63 3.44
C ILE A 218 -21.60 6.01 2.81
N THR A 219 -22.67 6.30 2.07
CA THR A 219 -22.88 7.57 1.39
C THR A 219 -24.12 8.26 1.90
N LYS A 220 -24.09 9.58 1.94
CA LYS A 220 -25.24 10.41 2.27
C LYS A 220 -25.76 11.01 0.97
N VAL A 221 -27.07 11.01 0.78
CA VAL A 221 -27.71 11.65 -0.36
C VAL A 221 -28.83 12.54 0.13
N GLU A 222 -28.84 13.79 -0.32
CA GLU A 222 -29.96 14.70 -0.12
C GLU A 222 -31.04 14.43 -1.16
N LEU A 223 -32.23 14.04 -0.72
CA LEU A 223 -33.42 13.89 -1.54
C LEU A 223 -34.15 15.21 -1.65
N ASP A 224 -34.64 15.52 -2.85
CA ASP A 224 -35.45 16.70 -3.15
C ASP A 224 -36.54 16.39 -4.20
N LYS A 225 -37.34 17.39 -4.56
CA LYS A 225 -38.38 17.25 -5.59
C LYS A 225 -37.86 16.89 -6.98
N PHE A 226 -36.58 17.13 -7.26
CA PHE A 226 -35.98 16.96 -8.58
C PHE A 226 -35.30 15.61 -8.76
N ASN A 227 -34.98 14.90 -7.67
CA ASN A 227 -34.29 13.61 -7.71
C ASN A 227 -35.09 12.43 -7.12
N THR A 228 -36.39 12.62 -6.83
CA THR A 228 -37.29 11.60 -6.26
C THR A 228 -38.51 11.27 -7.13
N THR A 229 -39.00 10.03 -7.04
CA THR A 229 -40.26 9.58 -7.64
C THR A 229 -40.98 8.58 -6.71
N PRO A 230 -42.17 8.91 -6.18
CA PRO A 230 -42.90 10.18 -6.35
C PRO A 230 -42.14 11.37 -5.75
N SER A 231 -42.44 12.59 -6.22
CA SER A 231 -41.78 13.81 -5.76
C SER A 231 -42.13 14.09 -4.29
N ILE A 232 -41.11 14.32 -3.44
CA ILE A 232 -41.30 14.57 -2.00
C ILE A 232 -41.69 16.02 -1.63
N GLY A 233 -42.05 16.85 -2.60
CA GLY A 233 -42.37 18.26 -2.38
C GLY A 233 -41.13 19.11 -2.05
N SER A 234 -41.31 20.25 -1.39
CA SER A 234 -40.23 21.22 -1.11
C SER A 234 -39.28 20.80 0.01
N VAL A 235 -39.58 19.72 0.75
CA VAL A 235 -38.78 19.29 1.91
C VAL A 235 -37.58 18.48 1.45
N LYS A 236 -36.38 18.92 1.85
CA LYS A 236 -35.13 18.18 1.63
C LYS A 236 -34.94 17.15 2.75
N THR A 237 -34.62 15.92 2.37
CA THR A 237 -34.40 14.83 3.34
C THR A 237 -33.11 14.10 3.05
N ASN A 238 -32.27 13.93 4.07
CA ASN A 238 -31.04 13.16 3.94
C ASN A 238 -31.30 11.67 4.12
N VAL A 239 -30.81 10.85 3.21
CA VAL A 239 -30.85 9.38 3.31
C VAL A 239 -29.45 8.80 3.25
N THR A 240 -29.28 7.67 3.93
CA THR A 240 -28.03 6.92 3.96
C THR A 240 -28.12 5.75 3.00
N ASN A 241 -27.09 5.61 2.17
CA ASN A 241 -26.95 4.51 1.21
C ASN A 241 -25.68 3.71 1.52
N PHE A 242 -25.73 2.43 1.18
CA PHE A 242 -24.55 1.57 1.10
C PHE A 242 -24.06 1.56 -0.35
N SER A 243 -22.84 2.03 -0.55
CA SER A 243 -22.17 2.16 -1.85
C SER A 243 -21.14 1.04 -1.97
N TYR A 244 -21.16 0.29 -3.07
CA TYR A 244 -20.16 -0.74 -3.34
C TYR A 244 -19.85 -0.81 -4.83
N GLY A 245 -18.64 -1.26 -5.17
CA GLY A 245 -18.19 -1.26 -6.55
C GLY A 245 -16.74 -1.68 -6.73
N LEU A 246 -16.21 -1.32 -7.89
CA LEU A 246 -14.82 -1.52 -8.27
C LEU A 246 -14.14 -0.16 -8.50
N ALA A 247 -12.88 -0.03 -8.13
CA ALA A 247 -12.08 1.15 -8.40
C ALA A 247 -10.72 0.78 -9.00
N PHE A 248 -10.38 1.44 -10.10
CA PHE A 248 -9.07 1.40 -10.71
C PHE A 248 -8.36 2.72 -10.44
N GLY A 249 -7.12 2.68 -9.97
CA GLY A 249 -6.42 3.89 -9.58
C GLY A 249 -4.95 3.91 -9.92
N TYR A 250 -4.44 5.12 -10.13
CA TYR A 250 -3.03 5.43 -10.27
C TYR A 250 -2.55 6.16 -9.02
N GLN A 251 -1.46 5.67 -8.42
CA GLN A 251 -0.91 6.18 -7.17
C GLN A 251 0.53 6.67 -7.37
N LEU A 252 0.80 7.87 -6.85
CA LEU A 252 2.12 8.47 -6.70
C LEU A 252 2.40 8.60 -5.21
N ASN A 253 3.36 7.81 -4.71
CA ASN A 253 3.60 7.67 -3.28
C ASN A 253 2.27 7.38 -2.55
N LYS A 254 1.85 8.24 -1.61
CA LYS A 254 0.66 8.04 -0.76
C LYS A 254 -0.64 8.50 -1.38
N PHE A 255 -0.54 9.28 -2.44
CA PHE A 255 -1.67 9.94 -3.05
C PHE A 255 -2.07 9.21 -4.33
N GLY A 256 -3.37 9.00 -4.51
CA GLY A 256 -3.89 8.32 -5.69
C GLY A 256 -5.12 8.97 -6.30
N PHE A 257 -5.21 8.89 -7.62
CA PHE A 257 -6.39 9.21 -8.40
C PHE A 257 -7.08 7.91 -8.81
N PHE A 258 -8.41 7.90 -8.72
CA PHE A 258 -9.20 6.70 -8.95
C PHE A 258 -10.38 6.99 -9.88
N VAL A 259 -10.64 6.03 -10.76
CA VAL A 259 -11.91 5.90 -11.48
C VAL A 259 -12.63 4.72 -10.88
N ALA A 260 -13.86 4.92 -10.43
CA ALA A 260 -14.67 3.91 -9.79
C ALA A 260 -15.98 3.69 -10.54
N THR A 261 -16.53 2.50 -10.43
CA THR A 261 -17.89 2.20 -10.86
C THR A 261 -18.58 1.35 -9.80
N GLY A 262 -19.87 1.54 -9.60
CA GLY A 262 -20.57 0.85 -8.53
C GLY A 262 -22.06 1.10 -8.54
N ILE A 263 -22.69 0.71 -7.43
CA ILE A 263 -24.12 0.83 -7.19
C ILE A 263 -24.33 1.38 -5.78
N ASP A 264 -25.26 2.33 -5.64
CA ASP A 264 -25.69 2.85 -4.35
C ASP A 264 -27.06 2.23 -3.98
N THR A 265 -27.08 1.48 -2.88
CA THR A 265 -28.28 0.81 -2.35
C THR A 265 -28.79 1.54 -1.10
N PRO A 266 -30.02 2.10 -1.13
CA PRO A 266 -30.56 2.79 0.03
C PRO A 266 -30.77 1.87 1.23
N LEU A 267 -30.36 2.33 2.41
CA LEU A 267 -30.58 1.60 3.67
C LEU A 267 -31.94 1.90 4.30
N THR A 268 -32.62 2.96 3.86
CA THR A 268 -33.93 3.39 4.39
C THR A 268 -35.04 3.19 3.37
N THR A 269 -36.28 3.05 3.85
CA THR A 269 -37.47 2.99 2.99
C THR A 269 -37.65 4.28 2.20
N THR A 270 -37.41 5.44 2.81
CA THR A 270 -37.44 6.74 2.15
C THR A 270 -36.45 6.82 1.00
N GLY A 271 -35.25 6.26 1.14
CA GLY A 271 -34.25 6.27 0.07
C GLY A 271 -34.65 5.48 -1.18
N LYS A 272 -35.65 4.58 -1.11
CA LYS A 272 -36.12 3.80 -2.27
C LYS A 272 -36.78 4.65 -3.35
N ILE A 273 -37.27 5.85 -3.01
CA ILE A 273 -37.89 6.79 -3.96
C ILE A 273 -36.84 7.60 -4.73
N TRP A 274 -35.57 7.52 -4.35
CA TRP A 274 -34.49 8.19 -5.06
C TRP A 274 -34.33 7.60 -6.46
N ASN A 275 -34.29 8.46 -7.47
CA ASN A 275 -34.31 8.03 -8.86
C ASN A 275 -33.06 7.31 -9.34
N PHE A 276 -31.95 7.50 -8.63
CA PHE A 276 -30.69 6.82 -8.93
C PHE A 276 -30.42 5.61 -8.01
N SER A 277 -31.39 5.24 -7.15
CA SER A 277 -31.24 4.08 -6.28
C SER A 277 -31.12 2.78 -7.08
N ASN A 278 -30.09 1.98 -6.74
CA ASN A 278 -29.71 0.75 -7.44
C ASN A 278 -29.37 0.96 -8.93
N ARG A 279 -28.89 2.16 -9.29
CA ARG A 279 -28.42 2.44 -10.66
C ARG A 279 -26.90 2.44 -10.69
N PRO A 280 -26.30 1.93 -11.79
CA PRO A 280 -24.87 1.95 -11.93
C PRO A 280 -24.38 3.39 -12.11
N TRP A 281 -23.25 3.70 -11.49
CA TRP A 281 -22.57 4.97 -11.61
C TRP A 281 -21.10 4.78 -11.98
N VAL A 282 -20.50 5.84 -12.53
CA VAL A 282 -19.06 6.02 -12.64
C VAL A 282 -18.66 7.23 -11.80
N GLY A 283 -17.53 7.16 -11.11
CA GLY A 283 -17.08 8.22 -10.21
C GLY A 283 -15.60 8.47 -10.34
N LEU A 284 -15.19 9.69 -10.00
CA LEU A 284 -13.81 10.09 -9.88
C LEU A 284 -13.48 10.28 -8.40
N GLY A 285 -12.31 9.81 -8.01
CA GLY A 285 -11.89 9.74 -6.62
C GLY A 285 -10.46 10.17 -6.39
N ILE A 286 -10.21 10.59 -5.16
CA ILE A 286 -8.88 10.77 -4.61
C ILE A 286 -8.76 9.91 -3.35
N GLY A 287 -7.62 9.25 -3.18
CA GLY A 287 -7.42 8.33 -2.08
C GLY A 287 -6.05 8.49 -1.44
N LEU A 288 -6.01 8.14 -0.16
CA LEU A 288 -4.76 7.95 0.57
C LEU A 288 -4.61 6.47 0.88
N GLY A 289 -3.49 5.90 0.45
CA GLY A 289 -3.11 4.55 0.81
C GLY A 289 -2.59 4.52 2.24
N PHE A 290 -3.15 3.63 3.07
CA PHE A 290 -2.52 3.22 4.31
C PHE A 290 -1.76 1.92 4.01
N TRP A 291 -0.47 1.89 4.32
CA TRP A 291 0.36 0.72 4.14
C TRP A 291 1.29 0.55 5.32
#